data_AF-A0A926V012-F1
#
_entry.id   AF-A0A926V012-F1
#
_cell.length_a   1.000
_cell.length_b   1.000
_cell.length_c   1.000
_cell.angle_alpha   90.00
_cell.angle_beta   90.00
_cell.angle_gamma   90.00
#
_symmetry.space_group_name_H-M   'P 1'
#
loop_
_entity.id
_entity.type
_entity.pdbx_description
1 polymer ?
#
loop_
_entity_poly.entity_id
_entity_poly.type
_entity_poly.pdbx_seq_one_letter_code
_entity_poly.pdbx_strand_id
1 'polypeptide(L)'
;MTITVANLRTTRAGIRCDRASALGNPFELRTEAERAAVVEAFRRYLWRVVRGHNPKESALAIASEMDLAIASKWPAPDRNLFMATLSSLEREAAPTLLCWCAPLECHCDVIAKYLEWKGGDRHD
;
A
#
# COMPACT_ATOMS: atom_id res chain seq x y z
N MET A 1 14.88 -9.12 -1.52
CA MET A 1 15.28 -8.11 -0.51
C MET A 1 14.42 -8.30 0.72
N THR A 2 14.87 -7.94 1.91
CA THR A 2 14.07 -8.08 3.14
C THR A 2 13.39 -6.75 3.46
N ILE A 3 12.07 -6.73 3.60
CA ILE A 3 11.30 -5.52 3.91
C ILE A 3 10.68 -5.67 5.29
N THR A 4 10.80 -4.64 6.11
CA THR A 4 10.20 -4.63 7.45
C THR A 4 8.92 -3.80 7.44
N VAL A 5 7.86 -4.29 8.07
CA VAL A 5 6.65 -3.49 8.34
C VAL A 5 6.60 -3.21 9.84
N ALA A 6 6.52 -1.93 10.22
CA ALA A 6 6.55 -1.51 11.62
C ALA A 6 5.44 -0.52 11.97
N ASN A 7 5.10 -0.47 13.26
CA ASN A 7 4.06 0.44 13.75
C ASN A 7 4.60 1.87 13.87
N LEU A 8 3.88 2.83 13.30
CA LEU A 8 4.21 4.26 13.36
C LEU A 8 4.17 4.85 14.79
N ARG A 9 3.51 4.17 15.73
CA ARG A 9 3.50 4.47 17.18
C ARG A 9 4.81 4.14 17.86
N THR A 10 5.55 3.14 17.36
CA THR A 10 6.74 2.59 18.04
C THR A 10 8.04 3.12 17.45
N THR A 11 8.04 3.51 16.18
CA THR A 11 9.24 4.06 15.52
C THR A 11 8.89 5.09 14.45
N ARG A 12 9.84 5.99 14.19
CA ARG A 12 9.85 6.92 13.05
C ARG A 12 10.99 6.62 12.08
N ALA A 13 11.82 5.62 12.36
CA ALA A 13 12.89 5.16 11.48
C ALA A 13 12.28 4.27 10.39
N GLY A 14 11.97 4.88 9.25
CA GLY A 14 11.36 4.21 8.10
C GLY A 14 10.51 5.15 7.26
N ILE A 15 9.89 4.61 6.22
CA ILE A 15 9.09 5.36 5.27
C ILE A 15 7.65 5.34 5.72
N ARG A 16 7.09 6.53 5.87
CA ARG A 16 5.70 6.72 6.28
C ARG A 16 4.76 6.31 5.15
N CYS A 17 4.08 5.19 5.34
CA CYS A 17 3.03 4.67 4.48
C CYS A 17 1.70 4.77 5.24
N ASP A 18 1.32 5.96 5.67
CA ASP A 18 -0.01 6.18 6.21
C ASP A 18 -0.95 6.78 5.15
N ARG A 19 -2.21 6.94 5.53
CA ARG A 19 -3.29 7.36 4.65
C ARG A 19 -3.07 8.71 3.94
N ALA A 20 -2.16 9.56 4.44
CA ALA A 20 -1.82 10.83 3.82
C ALA A 20 -0.61 10.74 2.86
N SER A 21 0.00 9.56 2.72
CA SER A 21 1.15 9.31 1.84
C SER A 21 0.72 8.80 0.46
N ALA A 22 1.63 8.87 -0.52
CA ALA A 22 1.38 8.35 -1.87
C ALA A 22 1.13 6.83 -1.90
N LEU A 23 1.76 6.08 -0.98
CA LEU A 23 1.55 4.63 -0.85
C LEU A 23 0.48 4.26 0.20
N GLY A 24 -0.22 5.27 0.73
CA GLY A 24 -1.26 5.06 1.73
C GLY A 24 -2.48 4.32 1.18
N ASN A 25 -3.11 3.53 2.03
CA ASN A 25 -4.34 2.81 1.70
C ASN A 25 -5.51 3.80 1.37
N PRO A 26 -6.13 3.71 0.18
CA PRO A 26 -7.32 4.49 -0.16
C PRO A 26 -8.60 4.00 0.53
N PHE A 27 -8.64 2.77 1.04
CA PHE A 27 -9.86 2.18 1.62
C PHE A 27 -9.92 2.42 3.13
N GLU A 28 -11.06 2.90 3.60
CA GLU A 28 -11.32 3.17 5.02
C GLU A 28 -11.46 1.83 5.78
N LEU A 29 -10.73 1.70 6.89
CA LEU A 29 -10.92 0.60 7.84
C LEU A 29 -11.75 1.14 9.02
N ARG A 30 -13.04 0.81 9.08
CA ARG A 30 -13.95 1.29 10.14
C ARG A 30 -13.98 0.34 11.32
N THR A 31 -13.95 -0.96 11.04
CA THR A 31 -13.93 -2.00 12.07
C THR A 31 -12.88 -3.06 11.75
N GLU A 32 -12.41 -3.77 12.78
CA GLU A 32 -11.43 -4.85 12.58
C GLU A 32 -11.98 -6.01 11.73
N ALA A 33 -13.30 -6.21 11.70
CA ALA A 33 -13.94 -7.21 10.85
C ALA A 33 -13.74 -6.93 9.35
N GLU A 34 -13.53 -5.67 8.95
CA GLU A 34 -13.33 -5.25 7.56
C GLU A 34 -11.86 -5.42 7.11
N ARG A 35 -10.93 -5.71 8.02
CA ARG A 35 -9.48 -5.72 7.74
C ARG A 35 -9.13 -6.57 6.53
N ALA A 36 -9.64 -7.80 6.47
CA ALA A 36 -9.38 -8.71 5.37
C ALA A 36 -9.85 -8.13 4.02
N ALA A 37 -11.06 -7.55 3.98
CA ALA A 37 -11.61 -6.94 2.78
C ALA A 37 -10.81 -5.69 2.35
N VAL A 38 -10.41 -4.85 3.30
CA VAL A 38 -9.62 -3.64 3.06
C VAL A 38 -8.21 -3.96 2.55
N VAL A 39 -7.56 -4.99 3.11
CA VAL A 39 -6.24 -5.47 2.65
C VAL A 39 -6.35 -6.06 1.25
N GLU A 40 -7.38 -6.87 0.98
CA GLU A 40 -7.64 -7.43 -0.34
C GLU A 40 -7.92 -6.34 -1.39
N ALA A 41 -8.72 -5.33 -1.03
CA ALA A 41 -8.96 -4.17 -1.89
C ALA A 41 -7.66 -3.45 -2.23
N PHE A 42 -6.77 -3.26 -1.24
CA PHE A 42 -5.46 -2.67 -1.48
C PHE A 42 -4.59 -3.52 -2.41
N ARG A 43 -4.62 -4.84 -2.28
CA ARG A 43 -3.91 -5.77 -3.19
C ARG A 43 -4.38 -5.61 -4.63
N ARG A 44 -5.69 -5.58 -4.86
CA ARG A 44 -6.27 -5.31 -6.19
C ARG A 44 -5.87 -3.94 -6.72
N TYR A 45 -5.92 -2.93 -5.86
CA TYR A 45 -5.55 -1.55 -6.19
C TYR A 45 -4.09 -1.46 -6.63
N LEU A 46 -3.16 -2.02 -5.83
CA LEU A 46 -1.73 -2.03 -6.15
C LEU A 46 -1.51 -2.70 -7.52
N TRP A 47 -2.11 -3.87 -7.75
CA TRP A 47 -2.00 -4.60 -9.02
C TRP A 47 -2.46 -3.77 -10.23
N ARG A 48 -3.59 -3.07 -10.11
CA ARG A 48 -4.07 -2.19 -11.18
C ARG A 48 -3.09 -1.04 -11.46
N VAL A 49 -2.61 -0.36 -10.42
CA VAL A 49 -1.73 0.81 -10.58
C VAL A 49 -0.39 0.43 -11.21
N VAL A 50 0.23 -0.67 -10.75
CA VAL A 50 1.51 -1.15 -11.33
C VAL A 50 1.34 -1.55 -12.80
N ARG A 51 0.16 -2.04 -13.20
CA ARG A 51 -0.18 -2.39 -14.59
C ARG A 51 -0.59 -1.22 -15.48
N GLY A 52 -0.52 0.02 -14.99
CA GLY A 52 -0.77 1.20 -15.83
C GLY A 52 -2.05 1.96 -15.54
N HIS A 53 -2.93 1.44 -14.69
CA HIS A 53 -4.20 2.12 -14.41
C HIS A 53 -4.01 3.35 -13.52
N ASN A 54 -4.90 4.33 -13.68
CA ASN A 54 -4.94 5.52 -12.84
C ASN A 54 -5.29 5.13 -11.38
N PRO A 55 -4.57 5.64 -10.36
CA PRO A 55 -4.85 5.36 -8.95
C PRO A 55 -6.26 5.74 -8.49
N LYS A 56 -6.71 6.96 -8.81
CA LYS A 56 -8.03 7.47 -8.41
C LYS A 56 -9.15 6.60 -8.98
N GLU A 57 -9.10 6.34 -10.28
CA GLU A 57 -10.11 5.51 -10.95
C GLU A 57 -10.10 4.07 -10.44
N SER A 58 -8.91 3.50 -10.20
CA SER A 58 -8.78 2.14 -9.67
C SER A 58 -9.35 2.02 -8.26
N ALA A 59 -9.05 2.98 -7.39
CA ALA A 59 -9.59 2.99 -6.03
C ALA A 59 -11.13 3.11 -6.03
N LEU A 60 -11.69 4.01 -6.85
CA LEU A 60 -13.14 4.19 -6.95
C LEU A 60 -13.84 2.93 -7.50
N ALA A 61 -13.29 2.30 -8.53
CA ALA A 61 -13.85 1.08 -9.11
C ALA A 61 -13.87 -0.07 -8.09
N ILE A 62 -12.76 -0.28 -7.37
CA ILE A 62 -12.66 -1.34 -6.34
C ILE A 62 -13.56 -1.03 -5.15
N ALA A 63 -13.62 0.23 -4.71
CA ALA A 63 -14.51 0.65 -3.64
C ALA A 63 -15.98 0.36 -3.97
N SER A 64 -16.39 0.64 -5.21
CA SER A 64 -17.73 0.31 -5.70
C SER A 64 -17.98 -1.19 -5.80
N GLU A 65 -17.00 -1.98 -6.27
CA GLU A 65 -17.14 -3.44 -6.42
C GLU A 65 -17.23 -4.16 -5.07
N MET A 66 -16.47 -3.70 -4.09
CA MET A 66 -16.30 -4.35 -2.78
C MET A 66 -17.15 -3.73 -1.67
N ASP A 67 -18.02 -2.75 -1.99
CA ASP A 67 -18.81 -1.98 -1.03
C ASP A 67 -17.96 -1.36 0.11
N LEU A 68 -16.85 -0.72 -0.28
CA LEU A 68 -15.92 -0.07 0.64
C LEU A 68 -15.96 1.45 0.49
N ALA A 69 -15.71 2.16 1.60
CA ALA A 69 -15.58 3.61 1.57
C ALA A 69 -14.15 4.04 1.21
N ILE A 70 -14.03 5.12 0.43
CA ILE A 70 -12.75 5.81 0.25
C ILE A 70 -12.44 6.66 1.49
N ALA A 71 -11.21 6.56 1.93
CA ALA A 71 -10.66 7.35 3.01
C ALA A 71 -10.64 8.85 2.68
N SER A 72 -11.24 9.67 3.53
CA SER A 72 -11.33 11.13 3.32
C SER A 72 -9.99 11.85 3.28
N LYS A 73 -8.97 11.32 3.98
CA LYS A 73 -7.62 11.87 4.02
C LYS A 73 -6.70 11.35 2.91
N TRP A 74 -7.20 10.46 2.04
CA TRP A 74 -6.41 9.90 0.97
C TRP A 74 -6.17 10.97 -0.12
N PRO A 75 -4.90 11.25 -0.49
CA PRO A 75 -4.60 12.36 -1.39
C PRO A 75 -4.91 12.07 -2.87
N ALA A 76 -5.30 10.84 -3.21
CA ALA A 76 -5.51 10.39 -4.59
C ALA A 76 -4.32 10.75 -5.50
N PRO A 77 -3.11 10.21 -5.22
CA PRO A 77 -1.89 10.58 -5.94
C PRO A 77 -2.02 10.25 -7.42
N ASP A 78 -1.35 11.01 -8.28
CA ASP A 78 -1.18 10.58 -9.66
C ASP A 78 -0.28 9.32 -9.74
N ARG A 79 -0.36 8.63 -10.88
CA ARG A 79 0.39 7.38 -11.08
C ARG A 79 1.90 7.59 -11.02
N ASN A 80 2.41 8.71 -11.51
CA ASN A 80 3.84 8.96 -11.56
C ASN A 80 4.41 9.10 -10.14
N LEU A 81 3.74 9.86 -9.27
CA LEU A 81 4.12 9.99 -7.87
C LEU A 81 4.04 8.64 -7.13
N PHE A 82 2.98 7.87 -7.36
CA PHE A 82 2.84 6.53 -6.78
C PHE A 82 4.01 5.62 -7.18
N MET A 83 4.27 5.51 -8.49
CA MET A 83 5.32 4.65 -9.03
C MET A 83 6.72 5.13 -8.65
N ALA A 84 6.97 6.45 -8.59
CA ALA A 84 8.24 7.01 -8.14
C ALA A 84 8.51 6.67 -6.67
N THR A 85 7.48 6.77 -5.82
CA THR A 85 7.59 6.40 -4.40
C THR A 85 7.87 4.90 -4.25
N LEU A 86 7.13 4.05 -4.98
CA LEU A 86 7.34 2.60 -4.99
C LEU A 86 8.74 2.22 -5.48
N SER A 87 9.24 2.89 -6.52
CA SER A 87 10.58 2.65 -7.07
C SER A 87 11.69 3.10 -6.11
N SER A 88 11.44 4.11 -5.28
CA SER A 88 12.38 4.51 -4.23
C SER A 88 12.54 3.43 -3.17
N LEU A 89 11.46 2.75 -2.78
CA LEU A 89 11.51 1.60 -1.87
C LEU A 89 12.38 0.47 -2.42
N GLU A 90 12.24 0.16 -3.71
CA GLU A 90 12.99 -0.91 -4.38
C GLU A 90 14.50 -0.66 -4.42
N ARG A 91 14.94 0.60 -4.33
CA ARG A 91 16.36 0.96 -4.30
C ARG A 91 16.97 0.89 -2.91
N GLU A 92 16.16 0.79 -1.85
CA GLU A 92 16.65 0.63 -0.50
C GLU A 92 17.03 -0.83 -0.21
N ALA A 93 18.17 -1.04 0.45
CA ALA A 93 18.65 -2.40 0.72
C ALA A 93 17.76 -3.15 1.74
N ALA A 94 17.18 -2.44 2.71
CA ALA A 94 16.33 -2.97 3.76
C ALA A 94 15.27 -1.93 4.20
N PRO A 95 14.30 -1.59 3.33
CA PRO A 95 13.31 -0.57 3.66
C PRO A 95 12.41 -1.00 4.82
N THR A 96 12.07 -0.04 5.68
CA THR A 96 11.05 -0.21 6.72
C THR A 96 9.82 0.62 6.35
N LEU A 97 8.68 -0.02 6.16
CA LEU A 97 7.40 0.63 5.89
C LEU A 97 6.62 0.85 7.18
N LEU A 98 6.20 2.08 7.43
CA LEU A 98 5.53 2.47 8.67
C LEU A 98 4.03 2.63 8.44
N CYS A 99 3.23 1.86 9.18
CA CYS A 99 1.77 1.95 9.18
C CYS A 99 1.23 2.02 10.62
N TRP A 100 0.06 2.64 10.80
CA TRP A 100 -0.63 2.62 12.11
C TRP A 100 -1.26 1.26 12.46
N CYS A 101 -1.48 0.40 11.47
CA CYS A 101 -2.14 -0.91 11.63
C CYS A 101 -1.23 -2.04 12.09
N ALA A 102 0.08 -1.97 11.76
CA ALA A 102 1.03 -2.99 12.17
C ALA A 102 1.00 -3.15 13.71
N PRO A 103 1.12 -4.36 14.28
CA PRO A 103 1.56 -5.60 13.65
C PRO A 103 0.45 -6.43 12.98
N LEU A 104 -0.81 -5.95 13.00
CA LEU A 104 -1.88 -6.62 12.27
C LEU A 104 -1.70 -6.42 10.76
N GLU A 105 -2.19 -7.38 9.97
CA GLU A 105 -2.09 -7.33 8.51
C GLU A 105 -2.64 -5.99 7.98
N CYS A 106 -1.87 -5.38 7.09
CA CYS A 106 -2.12 -4.05 6.56
C CYS A 106 -1.62 -3.91 5.11
N HIS A 107 -1.90 -2.75 4.52
CA HIS A 107 -1.49 -2.46 3.15
C HIS A 107 0.04 -2.46 2.94
N CYS A 108 0.85 -2.17 3.97
CA CYS A 108 2.31 -2.25 3.85
C CYS A 108 2.79 -3.68 3.65
N ASP A 109 2.11 -4.68 4.23
CA ASP A 109 2.43 -6.09 4.01
C ASP A 109 2.22 -6.48 2.55
N VAL A 110 1.19 -5.92 1.91
CA VAL A 110 0.93 -6.11 0.48
C VAL A 110 2.01 -5.48 -0.38
N ILE A 111 2.44 -4.26 -0.08
CA ILE A 111 3.57 -3.59 -0.77
C ILE A 111 4.84 -4.42 -0.60
N ALA A 112 5.12 -4.88 0.62
CA ALA A 112 6.29 -5.67 0.92
C ALA A 112 6.32 -6.96 0.09
N LYS A 113 5.25 -7.75 0.15
CA LYS A 113 5.09 -8.98 -0.64
C LYS A 113 5.26 -8.73 -2.15
N TYR A 114 4.70 -7.64 -2.68
CA TYR A 114 4.84 -7.29 -4.09
C TYR A 114 6.31 -6.99 -4.48
N LEU A 115 7.01 -6.19 -3.68
CA LEU A 115 8.40 -5.83 -3.99
C LEU A 115 9.36 -7.02 -3.78
N GLU A 116 9.08 -7.89 -2.82
CA GLU A 116 9.78 -9.16 -2.63
C GLU A 116 9.62 -10.08 -3.84
N TRP A 117 8.39 -10.27 -4.31
CA TRP A 117 8.08 -11.03 -5.53
C TRP A 117 8.78 -10.44 -6.76
N LYS A 118 8.62 -9.13 -7.01
CA LYS A 118 9.26 -8.42 -8.13
C LYS A 118 10.78 -8.52 -8.10
N GLY A 119 11.37 -8.53 -6.89
CA GLY A 119 12.81 -8.68 -6.71
C GLY A 119 13.33 -10.11 -6.94
N GLY A 120 12.47 -11.12 -6.74
CA GLY A 120 12.75 -12.53 -6.99
C GLY A 120 12.69 -12.92 -8.46
N ASP A 121 11.79 -12.32 -9.24
CA ASP A 121 11.60 -12.55 -10.69
C ASP A 121 12.74 -12.01 -11.58
N ARG A 122 13.90 -11.66 -10.99
CA ARG A 122 15.15 -11.36 -11.73
C ARG A 122 16.01 -12.62 -11.96
N HIS A 123 15.40 -13.80 -11.91
CA HIS A 123 16.01 -15.10 -12.17
C HIS A 123 15.07 -15.95 -13.05
N ASP A 124 14.84 -15.51 -14.29
CA ASP A 124 14.40 -16.36 -15.40
C ASP A 124 15.02 -15.83 -16.71
#